data_AF-Q56ZE4-F1
#
_entry.id   AF-Q56ZE4-F1
#
_cell.length_a   1.000
_cell.length_b   1.000
_cell.length_c   1.000
_cell.angle_alpha   90.00
_cell.angle_beta   90.00
_cell.angle_gamma   90.00
#
_symmetry.space_group_name_H-M   'P 1'
#
loop_
_entity.id
_entity.type
_entity.pdbx_description
1 polymer ?
#
loop_
_entity_poly.entity_id
_entity_poly.type
_entity_poly.pdbx_seq_one_letter_code
_entity_poly.pdbx_strand_id
1 'polypeptide(L)'
;IVNRLNKTKVERTPDLRAEREAVNAAERAERKQHLREKKKREEIDRLEKERQSEMRSYKGLMVTDKMTSNKDIASSNKSLQELEDDFM
;
A
#
# COMPACT_ATOMS: atom_id res chain seq x y z
N ILE A 1 -30.49 -49.09 -38.89
CA ILE A 1 -29.37 -48.76 -37.95
C ILE A 1 -28.81 -47.37 -38.22
N VAL A 2 -28.55 -47.00 -39.48
CA VAL A 2 -28.04 -45.67 -39.89
C VAL A 2 -28.94 -44.50 -39.44
N ASN A 3 -30.27 -44.63 -39.55
CA ASN A 3 -31.22 -43.60 -39.13
C ASN A 3 -31.24 -43.31 -37.61
N ARG A 4 -30.74 -44.24 -36.77
CA ARG A 4 -30.62 -44.04 -35.32
C ARG A 4 -29.34 -43.28 -34.96
N LEU A 5 -28.25 -43.52 -35.70
CA LEU A 5 -26.95 -42.86 -35.53
C LEU A 5 -26.99 -41.37 -35.90
N ASN A 6 -27.72 -41.02 -36.96
CA ASN A 6 -27.84 -39.63 -37.38
C ASN A 6 -28.72 -38.79 -36.44
N LYS A 7 -29.60 -39.42 -35.63
CA LYS A 7 -30.43 -38.72 -34.63
C LYS A 7 -29.64 -38.23 -33.41
N THR A 8 -28.49 -38.82 -33.13
CA THR A 8 -27.63 -38.45 -31.98
C THR A 8 -26.33 -37.79 -32.41
N LYS A 9 -26.15 -37.52 -33.71
CA LYS A 9 -24.94 -36.89 -34.23
C LYS A 9 -24.99 -35.39 -33.92
N VAL A 10 -24.40 -35.01 -32.79
CA VAL A 10 -24.24 -33.61 -32.39
C VAL A 10 -22.89 -33.14 -32.91
N GLU A 11 -22.90 -32.52 -34.08
CA GLU A 11 -21.73 -31.83 -34.62
C GLU A 11 -21.63 -30.48 -33.93
N ARG A 12 -20.75 -30.38 -32.92
CA ARG A 12 -20.33 -29.09 -32.39
C ARG A 12 -19.14 -28.65 -33.22
N THR A 13 -19.21 -27.47 -33.79
CA THR A 13 -18.05 -26.77 -34.36
C THR A 13 -17.63 -25.71 -33.35
N PRO A 14 -16.72 -26.01 -32.40
CA PRO A 14 -16.23 -25.00 -31.48
C PRO A 14 -15.59 -23.86 -32.26
N ASP A 15 -15.92 -22.62 -31.90
CA ASP A 15 -15.24 -21.46 -32.45
C ASP A 15 -13.88 -21.32 -31.76
N LEU A 16 -12.87 -21.91 -32.38
CA LEU A 16 -11.48 -21.89 -31.90
C LEU A 16 -10.93 -20.48 -31.75
N ARG A 17 -11.48 -19.48 -32.47
CA ARG A 17 -11.06 -18.08 -32.32
C ARG A 17 -11.58 -17.49 -31.01
N ALA A 18 -12.85 -17.72 -30.68
CA ALA A 18 -13.46 -17.22 -29.46
C ALA A 18 -12.78 -17.82 -28.21
N GLU A 19 -12.50 -19.13 -28.21
CA GLU A 19 -11.79 -19.79 -27.11
C GLU A 19 -10.37 -19.23 -26.93
N ARG A 20 -9.64 -19.03 -28.03
CA ARG A 20 -8.29 -18.46 -27.99
C ARG A 20 -8.29 -17.02 -27.49
N GLU A 21 -9.28 -16.21 -27.89
CA GLU A 21 -9.42 -14.84 -27.41
C GLU A 21 -9.74 -14.78 -25.91
N ALA A 22 -10.61 -15.66 -25.43
CA ALA A 22 -10.92 -15.79 -24.00
C ALA A 22 -9.68 -16.14 -23.17
N VAL A 23 -8.88 -17.12 -23.61
CA VAL A 23 -7.62 -17.49 -22.95
C VAL A 23 -6.62 -16.33 -22.95
N ASN A 24 -6.43 -15.67 -24.10
CA ASN A 24 -5.53 -14.52 -24.19
C ASN A 24 -5.98 -13.34 -23.32
N ALA A 25 -7.29 -13.13 -23.19
CA ALA A 25 -7.85 -12.08 -22.33
C ALA A 25 -7.62 -12.40 -20.85
N ALA A 26 -7.81 -13.66 -20.44
CA ALA A 26 -7.52 -14.12 -19.08
C ALA A 26 -6.03 -13.97 -18.74
N GLU A 27 -5.13 -14.43 -19.62
CA GLU A 27 -3.68 -14.31 -19.41
C GLU A 27 -3.23 -12.84 -19.28
N ARG A 28 -3.79 -11.95 -20.12
CA ARG A 28 -3.53 -10.50 -20.01
C ARG A 28 -4.04 -9.92 -18.69
N ALA A 29 -5.20 -10.37 -18.22
CA ALA A 29 -5.77 -9.93 -16.96
C ALA A 29 -4.91 -10.38 -15.78
N GLU A 30 -4.48 -11.64 -15.74
CA GLU A 30 -3.58 -12.19 -14.72
C GLU A 30 -2.24 -11.46 -14.69
N ARG A 31 -1.60 -11.26 -15.85
CA ARG A 31 -0.34 -10.51 -15.94
C ARG A 31 -0.50 -9.08 -15.43
N LYS A 32 -1.63 -8.43 -15.71
CA LYS A 32 -1.93 -7.09 -15.23
C LYS A 32 -2.17 -7.08 -13.71
N GLN A 33 -2.81 -8.11 -13.15
CA GLN A 33 -2.99 -8.24 -11.70
C GLN A 33 -1.64 -8.43 -10.99
N HIS A 34 -0.81 -9.36 -11.47
CA HIS A 34 0.51 -9.61 -10.88
C HIS A 34 1.40 -8.35 -10.87
N LEU A 35 1.37 -7.55 -11.95
CA LEU A 35 2.09 -6.27 -11.98
C LEU A 35 1.55 -5.24 -10.98
N ARG A 36 0.24 -5.19 -10.75
CA ARG A 36 -0.35 -4.30 -9.74
C ARG A 36 0.00 -4.75 -8.33
N GLU A 37 -0.06 -6.05 -8.06
CA GLU A 37 0.31 -6.61 -6.76
C GLU A 37 1.77 -6.37 -6.43
N LYS A 38 2.67 -6.55 -7.40
CA LYS A 38 4.09 -6.23 -7.24
C LYS A 38 4.29 -4.75 -6.89
N LYS A 39 3.64 -3.83 -7.62
CA LYS A 39 3.72 -2.39 -7.33
C LYS A 39 3.17 -2.03 -5.95
N LYS A 40 2.03 -2.60 -5.55
CA LYS A 40 1.45 -2.38 -4.22
C LYS A 40 2.38 -2.86 -3.11
N ARG A 41 3.01 -4.02 -3.29
CA ARG A 41 3.98 -4.55 -2.33
C ARG A 41 5.20 -3.63 -2.21
N GLU A 42 5.76 -3.19 -3.33
CA GLU A 42 6.88 -2.23 -3.35
C GLU A 42 6.52 -0.89 -2.69
N GLU A 43 5.29 -0.40 -2.88
CA GLU A 43 4.81 0.83 -2.24
C GLU A 43 4.68 0.67 -0.72
N ILE A 44 4.11 -0.44 -0.26
CA ILE A 44 3.98 -0.74 1.18
C ILE A 44 5.37 -0.87 1.81
N ASP A 45 6.29 -1.60 1.19
CA ASP A 45 7.65 -1.77 1.70
C ASP A 45 8.40 -0.43 1.78
N ARG A 46 8.17 0.46 0.80
CA ARG A 46 8.72 1.82 0.83
C ARG A 46 8.14 2.64 1.97
N LEU A 47 6.82 2.62 2.15
CA LEU A 47 6.15 3.34 3.22
C LEU A 47 6.58 2.84 4.60
N GLU A 48 6.69 1.52 4.78
CA GLU A 48 7.17 0.89 6.01
C GLU A 48 8.61 1.32 6.32
N LYS A 49 9.47 1.39 5.30
CA LYS A 49 10.85 1.85 5.44
C LYS A 49 10.92 3.34 5.81
N GLU A 50 10.11 4.18 5.17
CA GLU A 50 10.01 5.61 5.50
C GLU A 50 9.51 5.79 6.94
N ARG A 51 8.44 5.10 7.33
CA ARG A 51 7.92 5.11 8.71
C ARG A 51 8.96 4.66 9.73
N GLN A 52 9.68 3.57 9.45
CA GLN A 52 10.75 3.11 10.33
C GLN A 52 11.92 4.11 10.39
N SER A 53 12.26 4.75 9.27
CA SER A 53 13.30 5.79 9.25
C SER A 53 12.87 7.01 10.05
N GLU A 54 11.58 7.37 10.00
CA GLU A 54 11.00 8.46 10.78
C GLU A 54 10.96 8.13 12.28
N MET A 55 10.55 6.91 12.66
CA MET A 55 10.58 6.43 14.04
C MET A 55 12.00 6.39 14.62
N ARG A 56 13.01 6.04 13.81
CA ARG A 56 14.43 6.05 14.21
C ARG A 56 15.05 7.44 14.15
N SER A 57 14.42 8.34 13.41
CA SER A 57 14.88 9.70 13.21
C SER A 57 14.39 10.58 14.34
N TYR A 58 15.31 11.31 14.95
CA TYR A 58 14.99 12.35 15.94
C TYR A 58 14.37 13.62 15.30
N LYS A 59 13.94 13.58 14.03
CA LYS A 59 13.35 14.71 13.29
C LYS A 59 12.18 15.35 14.04
N GLY A 60 11.30 14.55 14.63
CA GLY A 60 10.17 15.04 15.43
C GLY A 60 10.50 15.32 16.90
N LEU A 61 11.68 14.92 17.37
CA LEU A 61 12.05 15.03 18.79
C LEU A 61 12.43 16.46 19.18
N MET A 62 13.06 17.21 18.28
CA MET A 62 13.46 18.60 18.53
C MET A 62 12.53 19.56 17.78
N VAL A 63 11.46 19.99 18.45
CA VAL A 63 10.52 21.00 17.93
C VAL A 63 11.00 22.37 18.39
N THR A 64 11.51 23.20 17.47
CA THR A 64 12.09 24.52 17.77
C THR A 64 11.17 25.41 18.61
N ASP A 65 9.86 25.33 18.38
CA ASP A 65 8.86 26.16 19.06
C ASP A 65 8.69 25.77 20.53
N LYS A 66 9.08 24.55 20.91
CA LYS A 66 9.07 24.05 22.30
C LYS A 66 10.45 24.09 22.95
N MET A 67 11.48 24.52 22.23
CA MET A 67 12.82 24.66 22.78
C MET A 67 12.94 26.04 23.43
N THR A 68 13.14 26.08 24.74
CA THR A 68 13.33 27.33 25.50
C THR A 68 14.78 27.46 25.95
N SER A 69 15.40 28.62 25.74
CA SER A 69 16.74 28.89 26.29
C SER A 69 16.66 29.31 27.75
N ASN A 70 17.69 29.00 28.54
CA ASN A 70 17.81 29.49 29.93
C ASN A 70 17.77 31.03 30.01
N LYS A 71 18.17 31.73 28.94
CA LYS A 71 18.07 33.19 28.85
C LYS A 71 16.61 33.67 28.71
N ASP A 72 15.79 32.90 28.01
CA ASP A 72 14.37 33.20 27.82
C ASP A 72 13.58 32.90 29.11
N ILE A 73 13.93 31.81 29.80
CA ILE A 73 13.36 31.46 31.10
C ILE A 73 13.73 32.50 32.16
N ALA A 74 14.96 33.02 32.17
CA ALA A 74 15.37 34.04 33.14
C ALA A 74 14.73 35.42 32.88
N SER A 75 14.22 35.68 31.67
CA SER A 75 13.54 36.92 31.31
C SER A 75 12.02 36.82 31.44
N SER A 76 11.43 35.62 31.30
CA SER A 76 10.08 35.34 31.73
C SER A 76 10.06 35.08 33.25
N ASN A 77 9.55 35.99 34.06
CA ASN A 77 9.38 35.79 35.51
C ASN A 77 8.32 34.73 35.85
N LYS A 78 8.41 33.53 35.24
CA LYS A 78 7.61 32.36 35.61
C LYS A 78 8.08 31.88 36.97
N SER A 79 7.13 31.53 37.83
CA SER A 79 7.45 31.03 39.16
C SER A 79 8.13 29.65 39.05
N LEU A 80 9.01 29.32 39.99
CA LEU A 80 9.70 28.02 40.03
C LEU A 80 8.72 26.84 40.02
N GLN A 81 7.52 27.05 40.60
CA GLN A 81 6.47 26.05 40.70
C GLN A 81 5.76 25.78 39.36
N GLU A 82 5.53 26.80 38.54
CA GLU A 82 4.97 26.64 37.18
C GLU A 82 5.92 25.90 36.24
N LEU A 83 7.24 26.04 36.45
CA LEU A 83 8.26 25.30 35.69
C LEU A 83 8.33 23.83 36.09
N GLU A 84 8.04 23.51 37.36
CA GLU A 84 7.99 22.13 37.87
C GLU A 84 6.73 21.39 37.37
N ASP A 85 5.60 22.08 37.27
CA ASP A 85 4.34 21.52 36.76
C ASP A 85 4.38 21.18 35.26
N ASP A 86 5.14 21.93 34.45
CA ASP A 86 5.34 21.64 33.01
C ASP A 86 6.23 20.38 32.76
N PHE A 87 6.93 19.89 33.78
CA PHE A 87 7.85 18.74 33.69
C PHE A 87 7.22 17.42 34.16
N MET A 88 6.10 17.47 34.89
CA MET A 88 5.36 16.30 35.44
C MET A 88 4.20 15.88 34.53
#